data_AF-A0A2I0PVQ9-F1
#
_entry.id   AF-A0A2I0PVQ9-F1
#
_cell.length_a   1.000
_cell.length_b   1.000
_cell.length_c   1.000
_cell.angle_alpha   90.00
_cell.angle_beta   90.00
_cell.angle_gamma   90.00
#
_symmetry.space_group_name_H-M   'P 1'
#
loop_
_entity.id
_entity.type
_entity.pdbx_description
1 polymer ?
#
loop_
_entity_poly.entity_id
_entity_poly.type
_entity_poly.pdbx_seq_one_letter_code
_entity_poly.pdbx_strand_id
1 'polypeptide(L)'
;MSTYTRLEIGLFLLVIMVVLMPFVLIMGIANASPYHQVSGEPVNEAAQATGITVASVRDSTWNLPGAQGGKTYVLTDNTGETISVSTQSFDNAESRDAAVRLHYAQQVGRSKPVGSLVVIGQHLIYVTPANSNILERLAPILKQKISP
;
A
#
# COMPACT_ATOMS: atom_id res chain seq x y z
N MET A 1 -6.68 -32.34 41.96
CA MET A 1 -5.70 -31.51 41.22
C MET A 1 -5.39 -30.31 42.10
N SER A 2 -4.15 -30.23 42.61
CA SER A 2 -3.74 -29.28 43.64
C SER A 2 -3.80 -27.84 43.12
N THR A 3 -4.23 -26.89 43.96
CA THR A 3 -4.28 -25.45 43.67
C THR A 3 -2.92 -24.91 43.23
N TYR A 4 -1.83 -25.51 43.73
CA TYR A 4 -0.45 -25.22 43.34
C TYR A 4 -0.17 -25.50 41.86
N THR A 5 -0.67 -26.62 41.33
CA THR A 5 -0.47 -26.99 39.92
C THR A 5 -1.18 -26.03 38.96
N ARG A 6 -2.32 -25.43 39.36
CA ARG A 6 -3.04 -24.45 38.53
C ARG A 6 -2.32 -23.10 38.48
N LEU A 7 -1.67 -22.72 39.57
CA LEU A 7 -0.96 -21.44 39.69
C LEU A 7 0.39 -21.48 38.94
N GLU A 8 1.09 -22.61 38.99
CA GLU A 8 2.30 -22.86 38.19
C GLU A 8 2.02 -22.87 36.69
N ILE A 9 0.94 -23.52 36.25
CA ILE A 9 0.52 -23.51 34.84
C ILE A 9 0.14 -22.09 34.39
N GLY A 10 -0.58 -21.34 35.22
CA GLY A 10 -0.96 -19.95 34.93
C GLY A 10 0.27 -19.04 34.79
N LEU A 11 1.24 -19.17 35.70
CA LEU A 11 2.49 -18.42 35.64
C LEU A 11 3.32 -18.78 34.40
N PHE A 12 3.40 -20.08 34.09
CA PHE A 12 4.11 -20.56 32.91
C PHE A 12 3.52 -20.01 31.61
N LEU A 13 2.19 -19.99 31.49
CA LEU A 13 1.48 -19.39 30.35
C LEU A 13 1.73 -17.87 30.26
N LEU A 14 1.74 -17.16 31.39
CA LEU A 14 1.99 -15.72 31.42
C LEU A 14 3.42 -15.40 30.97
N VAL A 15 4.42 -16.16 31.44
CA VAL A 15 5.81 -16.00 31.01
C VAL A 15 5.96 -16.25 29.51
N ILE A 16 5.35 -17.32 28.99
CA ILE A 16 5.34 -17.60 27.55
C ILE A 16 4.71 -16.44 26.78
N MET A 17 3.58 -15.90 27.24
CA MET A 17 2.90 -14.81 26.56
C MET A 17 3.76 -13.53 26.52
N VAL A 18 4.41 -13.17 27.63
CA VAL A 18 5.29 -12.00 27.71
C VAL A 18 6.53 -12.17 26.85
N VAL A 19 7.08 -13.39 26.76
CA VAL A 19 8.26 -13.68 25.94
C VAL A 19 7.89 -13.72 24.45
N LEU A 20 6.76 -14.30 24.05
CA LEU A 20 6.37 -14.43 22.64
C LEU A 20 5.78 -13.15 22.04
N MET A 21 5.10 -12.33 22.85
CA MET A 21 4.49 -11.08 22.39
C MET A 21 5.45 -10.15 21.60
N PRO A 22 6.68 -9.85 22.06
CA PRO A 22 7.59 -9.02 21.28
C PRO A 22 7.96 -9.65 19.94
N PHE A 23 8.13 -10.97 19.85
CA PHE A 23 8.45 -11.63 18.58
C PHE A 23 7.28 -11.59 17.59
N VAL A 24 6.05 -11.79 18.07
CA VAL A 24 4.84 -11.68 17.23
C VAL A 24 4.66 -10.25 16.73
N LEU A 25 4.93 -9.25 17.57
CA LEU A 25 4.90 -7.84 17.16
C LEU A 25 5.99 -7.50 16.13
N ILE A 26 7.23 -7.94 16.35
CA ILE A 26 8.35 -7.72 15.42
C ILE A 26 8.09 -8.37 14.05
N MET A 27 7.62 -9.63 14.04
CA MET A 27 7.18 -10.32 12.83
C MET A 27 6.04 -9.59 12.11
N GLY A 28 5.10 -9.01 12.85
CA GLY A 28 3.99 -8.23 12.29
C GLY A 28 4.45 -6.97 11.56
N ILE A 29 5.51 -6.31 12.04
CA ILE A 29 6.03 -5.06 11.48
C ILE A 29 6.87 -5.31 10.20
N ALA A 30 7.47 -6.49 10.05
CA ALA A 30 8.36 -6.82 8.93
C ALA A 30 7.66 -7.01 7.57
N ASN A 31 6.32 -6.93 7.50
CA ASN A 31 5.55 -7.11 6.26
C ASN A 31 5.41 -5.82 5.41
N ALA A 32 6.24 -4.79 5.64
CA ALA A 32 6.28 -3.65 4.73
C ALA A 32 6.69 -4.13 3.33
N SER A 33 5.92 -3.76 2.28
CA SER A 33 6.21 -4.18 0.91
C SER A 33 7.68 -3.91 0.56
N PRO A 34 8.43 -4.90 0.05
CA PRO A 34 9.88 -4.79 -0.10
C PRO A 34 10.20 -3.61 -1.01
N TYR A 35 11.07 -2.73 -0.52
CA TYR A 35 11.55 -1.63 -1.34
C TYR A 35 12.48 -2.15 -2.42
N HIS A 36 12.17 -1.84 -3.67
CA HIS A 36 12.98 -2.12 -4.82
C HIS A 36 12.66 -1.07 -5.90
N GLN A 37 13.63 -0.80 -6.77
CA GLN A 37 13.39 0.08 -7.90
C GLN A 37 12.51 -0.64 -8.92
N VAL A 38 11.40 -0.02 -9.28
CA VAL A 38 10.52 -0.50 -10.35
C VAL A 38 10.90 0.27 -11.59
N SER A 39 11.36 -0.44 -12.62
CA SER A 39 11.64 0.18 -13.92
C SER A 39 10.34 0.44 -14.68
N GLY A 40 10.29 1.56 -15.41
CA GLY A 40 9.19 1.87 -16.34
C GLY A 40 8.03 2.65 -15.71
N GLU A 41 6.87 2.55 -16.35
CA GLU A 41 5.64 3.24 -15.93
C GLU A 41 4.58 2.22 -15.54
N PRO A 42 4.53 1.77 -14.27
CA PRO A 42 3.75 0.60 -13.86
C PRO A 42 2.24 0.75 -14.15
N VAL A 43 1.71 1.98 -14.06
CA VAL A 43 0.29 2.26 -14.33
C VAL A 43 -0.01 2.23 -15.83
N ASN A 44 0.87 2.81 -16.66
CA ASN A 44 0.69 2.84 -18.11
C ASN A 44 0.82 1.42 -18.70
N GLU A 45 1.84 0.66 -18.26
CA GLU A 45 2.03 -0.74 -18.66
C GLU A 45 0.83 -1.61 -18.26
N ALA A 46 0.31 -1.43 -17.04
CA ALA A 46 -0.85 -2.18 -16.58
C ALA A 46 -2.15 -1.77 -17.29
N ALA A 47 -2.32 -0.49 -17.65
CA ALA A 47 -3.44 -0.03 -18.45
C ALA A 47 -3.42 -0.65 -19.85
N GLN A 48 -2.25 -0.68 -20.51
CA GLN A 48 -2.10 -1.32 -21.82
C GLN A 48 -2.39 -2.83 -21.78
N ALA A 49 -1.88 -3.53 -20.77
CA ALA A 49 -2.10 -4.96 -20.58
C ALA A 49 -3.58 -5.33 -20.33
N THR A 50 -4.37 -4.38 -19.81
CA THR A 50 -5.81 -4.58 -19.54
C THR A 50 -6.71 -4.05 -20.64
N GLY A 51 -6.19 -3.37 -21.65
CA GLY A 51 -6.99 -2.68 -22.66
C GLY A 51 -7.74 -1.46 -22.10
N ILE A 52 -7.28 -0.88 -21.00
CA ILE A 52 -7.81 0.36 -20.42
C ILE A 52 -7.11 1.55 -21.09
N THR A 53 -7.89 2.55 -21.48
CA THR A 53 -7.36 3.72 -22.20
C THR A 53 -6.81 4.74 -21.21
N VAL A 54 -5.61 5.24 -21.49
CA VAL A 54 -5.05 6.39 -20.75
C VAL A 54 -5.56 7.66 -21.42
N ALA A 55 -6.56 8.30 -20.81
CA ALA A 55 -7.18 9.51 -21.33
C ALA A 55 -6.29 10.76 -21.15
N SER A 56 -5.53 10.83 -20.06
CA SER A 56 -4.53 11.88 -19.88
C SER A 56 -3.43 11.47 -18.91
N VAL A 57 -2.25 12.07 -19.08
CA VAL A 57 -1.10 11.95 -18.17
C VAL A 57 -0.62 13.35 -17.83
N ARG A 58 -0.37 13.62 -16.55
CA ARG A 58 0.19 14.88 -16.07
C ARG A 58 1.26 14.61 -15.04
N ASP A 59 2.39 15.29 -15.15
CA ASP A 59 3.40 15.25 -14.09
C ASP A 59 2.84 15.89 -12.82
N SER A 60 3.01 15.20 -11.70
CA SER A 60 2.46 15.61 -10.41
C SER A 60 3.38 15.10 -9.32
N THR A 61 3.92 16.02 -8.53
CA THR A 61 4.76 15.66 -7.38
C THR A 61 4.04 16.04 -6.10
N TRP A 62 3.91 15.09 -5.18
CA TRP A 62 3.35 15.33 -3.87
C TRP A 62 4.36 16.08 -3.01
N ASN A 63 3.88 17.05 -2.23
CA ASN A 63 4.74 17.80 -1.32
C ASN A 63 5.04 16.95 -0.07
N LEU A 64 5.94 15.99 -0.23
CA LEU A 64 6.34 15.04 0.81
C LEU A 64 7.87 14.89 0.83
N PRO A 65 8.47 14.67 2.01
CA PRO A 65 9.90 14.36 2.10
C PRO A 65 10.27 13.12 1.29
N GLY A 66 11.39 13.18 0.56
CA GLY A 66 11.90 12.07 -0.26
C GLY A 66 11.15 11.82 -1.58
N ALA A 67 10.16 12.65 -1.92
CA ALA A 67 9.46 12.58 -3.20
C ALA A 67 10.41 12.90 -4.37
N GLN A 68 10.62 11.95 -5.29
CA GLN A 68 11.48 12.14 -6.48
C GLN A 68 10.73 12.52 -7.75
N GLY A 69 9.40 12.44 -7.72
CA GLY A 69 8.53 12.79 -8.83
C GLY A 69 7.40 11.79 -8.99
N GLY A 70 6.36 12.21 -9.69
CA GLY A 70 5.15 11.42 -9.82
C GLY A 70 4.33 11.83 -11.04
N LYS A 71 3.29 11.06 -11.32
CA LYS A 71 2.38 11.29 -12.44
C LYS A 71 0.95 11.01 -12.03
N THR A 72 0.02 11.79 -12.54
CA THR A 72 -1.41 11.51 -12.44
C THR A 72 -1.92 11.06 -13.80
N TYR A 73 -2.48 9.86 -13.84
CA TYR A 73 -3.11 9.24 -14.98
C TYR A 73 -4.62 9.34 -14.80
N VAL A 74 -5.33 9.73 -15.86
CA VAL A 74 -6.76 9.55 -15.95
C VAL A 74 -7.00 8.35 -16.86
N LEU A 75 -7.60 7.30 -16.32
CA LEU A 75 -7.86 6.05 -17.02
C LEU A 75 -9.35 5.94 -17.29
N THR A 76 -9.70 5.56 -18.51
CA THR A 76 -11.09 5.36 -18.94
C THR A 76 -11.22 4.00 -19.61
N ASP A 77 -12.25 3.26 -19.25
CA ASP A 77 -12.54 1.96 -19.87
C ASP A 77 -13.52 2.11 -21.05
N ASN A 78 -13.88 0.98 -21.65
CA ASN A 78 -14.86 0.92 -22.74
C ASN A 78 -16.31 1.10 -22.29
N THR A 79 -16.59 1.09 -20.98
CA THR A 79 -17.93 1.35 -20.41
C THR A 79 -18.15 2.83 -20.12
N GLY A 80 -17.08 3.64 -20.15
CA GLY A 80 -17.08 5.06 -19.82
C GLY A 80 -16.76 5.34 -18.34
N GLU A 81 -16.47 4.30 -17.55
CA GLU A 81 -15.95 4.46 -16.19
C GLU A 81 -14.60 5.18 -16.26
N THR A 82 -14.38 6.14 -15.37
CA THR A 82 -13.14 6.92 -15.32
C THR A 82 -12.59 6.95 -13.92
N ILE A 83 -11.28 6.70 -13.80
CA ILE A 83 -10.55 6.77 -12.53
C ILE A 83 -9.34 7.68 -12.67
N SER A 84 -8.92 8.26 -11.55
CA SER A 84 -7.67 8.99 -11.40
C SER A 84 -6.67 8.13 -10.63
N VAL A 85 -5.48 7.94 -11.19
CA VAL A 85 -4.38 7.20 -10.57
C VAL A 85 -3.18 8.13 -10.44
N SER A 86 -2.83 8.52 -9.22
CA SER A 86 -1.65 9.32 -8.94
C SER A 86 -0.52 8.42 -8.41
N THR A 87 0.64 8.49 -9.03
CA THR A 87 1.86 7.80 -8.60
C THR A 87 2.84 8.79 -8.02
N GLN A 88 3.60 8.36 -7.02
CA GLN A 88 4.71 9.11 -6.44
C GLN A 88 5.88 8.15 -6.19
N SER A 89 7.06 8.48 -6.71
CA SER A 89 8.30 7.75 -6.42
C SER A 89 9.03 8.34 -5.23
N PHE A 90 9.73 7.48 -4.48
CA PHE A 90 10.52 7.85 -3.32
C PHE A 90 11.95 7.30 -3.42
N ASP A 91 12.88 8.07 -2.88
CA ASP A 91 14.31 7.76 -2.81
C ASP A 91 14.65 6.57 -1.89
N ASN A 92 13.83 6.34 -0.86
CA ASN A 92 14.04 5.29 0.11
C ASN A 92 12.73 4.78 0.73
N ALA A 93 12.80 3.62 1.39
CA ALA A 93 11.65 2.96 2.02
C ALA A 93 11.05 3.78 3.17
N GLU A 94 11.90 4.47 3.94
CA GLU A 94 11.48 5.22 5.12
C GLU A 94 10.59 6.41 4.74
N SER A 95 10.99 7.19 3.72
CA SER A 95 10.22 8.30 3.14
C SER A 95 8.87 7.82 2.59
N ARG A 96 8.87 6.72 1.83
CA ARG A 96 7.65 6.09 1.28
C ARG A 96 6.69 5.66 2.40
N ASP A 97 7.19 4.97 3.40
CA ASP A 97 6.36 4.45 4.49
C ASP A 97 5.89 5.58 5.42
N ALA A 98 6.68 6.65 5.57
CA ALA A 98 6.25 7.87 6.25
C ALA A 98 5.08 8.54 5.53
N ALA A 99 5.11 8.60 4.20
CA ALA A 99 4.00 9.10 3.39
C ALA A 99 2.72 8.27 3.58
N VAL A 100 2.84 6.94 3.61
CA VAL A 100 1.72 6.03 3.89
C VAL A 100 1.13 6.31 5.28
N ARG A 101 1.99 6.41 6.31
CA ARG A 101 1.55 6.72 7.68
C ARG A 101 0.85 8.07 7.77
N LEU A 102 1.40 9.09 7.11
CA LEU A 102 0.81 10.44 7.08
C LEU A 102 -0.57 10.42 6.41
N HIS A 103 -0.71 9.70 5.31
CA HIS A 103 -1.99 9.54 4.62
C HIS A 103 -3.06 8.94 5.54
N TYR A 104 -2.74 7.84 6.23
CA TYR A 104 -3.69 7.21 7.16
C TYR A 104 -3.94 8.05 8.42
N ALA A 105 -2.93 8.76 8.94
CA ALA A 105 -3.10 9.67 10.07
C ALA A 105 -4.11 10.79 9.76
N GLN A 106 -4.09 11.31 8.53
CA GLN A 106 -5.04 12.32 8.06
C GLN A 106 -6.46 11.79 7.80
N GLN A 107 -6.63 10.47 7.70
CA GLN A 107 -7.94 9.84 7.53
C GLN A 107 -8.66 9.58 8.87
N VAL A 108 -7.94 9.56 9.99
CA VAL A 108 -8.54 9.42 11.32
C VAL A 108 -9.48 10.61 11.57
N GLY A 109 -10.80 10.35 11.59
CA GLY A 109 -11.84 11.38 11.77
C GLY A 109 -12.58 11.81 10.49
N ARG A 110 -12.24 11.27 9.31
CA ARG A 110 -12.99 11.50 8.06
C ARG A 110 -13.73 10.23 7.62
N SER A 111 -14.99 10.38 7.22
CA SER A 111 -15.86 9.26 6.81
C SER A 111 -15.44 8.67 5.46
N LYS A 112 -14.85 7.47 5.49
CA LYS A 112 -14.38 6.63 4.37
C LYS A 112 -13.37 7.29 3.40
N PRO A 113 -12.27 6.59 3.05
CA PRO A 113 -11.34 7.10 2.07
C PRO A 113 -11.98 7.14 0.68
N VAL A 114 -11.90 8.29 0.01
CA VAL A 114 -12.42 8.50 -1.36
C VAL A 114 -11.61 7.67 -2.39
N GLY A 115 -10.37 7.33 -2.05
CA GLY A 115 -9.46 6.54 -2.86
C GLY A 115 -8.79 5.39 -2.11
N SER A 116 -8.02 4.59 -2.85
CA SER A 116 -7.24 3.46 -2.35
C SER A 116 -5.75 3.76 -2.53
N LEU A 117 -4.94 3.38 -1.54
CA LEU A 117 -3.50 3.56 -1.56
C LEU A 117 -2.82 2.19 -1.71
N VAL A 118 -1.90 2.08 -2.66
CA VAL A 118 -1.16 0.84 -2.99
C VAL A 118 0.33 1.14 -3.03
N VAL A 119 1.13 0.28 -2.41
CA VAL A 119 2.59 0.39 -2.38
C VAL A 119 3.19 -0.63 -3.35
N ILE A 120 4.10 -0.20 -4.25
CA ILE A 120 4.79 -1.08 -5.20
C ILE A 120 6.25 -0.64 -5.30
N GLY A 121 7.15 -1.39 -4.65
CA GLY A 121 8.57 -1.05 -4.60
C GLY A 121 8.78 0.40 -4.12
N GLN A 122 9.48 1.20 -4.92
CA GLN A 122 9.69 2.63 -4.64
C GLN A 122 8.47 3.54 -4.84
N HIS A 123 7.39 3.03 -5.44
CA HIS A 123 6.22 3.82 -5.78
C HIS A 123 5.10 3.70 -4.76
N LEU A 124 4.45 4.83 -4.52
CA LEU A 124 3.17 4.93 -3.87
C LEU A 124 2.11 5.31 -4.90
N ILE A 125 1.03 4.56 -4.98
CA ILE A 125 -0.02 4.72 -5.98
C ILE A 125 -1.33 4.99 -5.26
N TYR A 126 -1.95 6.13 -5.55
CA TYR A 126 -3.25 6.52 -5.02
C TYR A 126 -4.29 6.50 -6.14
N VAL A 127 -5.37 5.77 -5.94
CA VAL A 127 -6.42 5.52 -6.95
C VAL A 127 -7.74 6.07 -6.46
N THR A 128 -8.44 6.83 -7.28
CA THR A 128 -9.77 7.38 -6.95
C THR A 128 -10.73 7.19 -8.12
N PRO A 129 -11.95 6.65 -7.91
CA PRO A 129 -12.49 6.12 -6.65
C PRO A 129 -11.89 4.76 -6.23
N ALA A 130 -11.94 4.48 -4.92
CA ALA A 130 -11.36 3.28 -4.30
C ALA A 130 -12.00 1.94 -4.74
N ASN A 131 -13.25 1.97 -5.20
CA ASN A 131 -14.10 0.82 -5.52
C ASN A 131 -14.43 0.74 -7.02
N SER A 132 -13.49 1.13 -7.86
CA SER A 132 -13.64 1.10 -9.32
C SER A 132 -13.40 -0.29 -9.90
N ASN A 133 -14.16 -0.68 -10.93
CA ASN A 133 -13.92 -1.94 -11.65
C ASN A 133 -12.58 -1.89 -12.40
N ILE A 134 -12.20 -0.68 -12.82
CA ILE A 134 -10.89 -0.41 -13.42
C ILE A 134 -9.77 -0.80 -12.45
N LEU A 135 -9.86 -0.43 -11.16
CA LEU A 135 -8.87 -0.82 -10.16
C LEU A 135 -8.84 -2.34 -9.93
N GLU A 136 -9.98 -3.01 -9.89
CA GLU A 136 -10.01 -4.47 -9.72
C GLU A 136 -9.27 -5.21 -10.84
N ARG A 137 -9.32 -4.68 -12.07
CA ARG A 137 -8.58 -5.21 -13.23
C ARG A 137 -7.10 -4.84 -13.24
N LEU A 138 -6.76 -3.64 -12.76
CA LEU A 138 -5.37 -3.16 -12.67
C LEU A 138 -4.60 -3.81 -11.52
N ALA A 139 -5.24 -4.00 -10.37
CA ALA A 139 -4.64 -4.53 -9.15
C ALA A 139 -3.84 -5.83 -9.33
N PRO A 140 -4.31 -6.88 -10.03
CA PRO A 140 -3.54 -8.12 -10.21
C PRO A 140 -2.22 -7.89 -10.99
N ILE A 141 -2.22 -7.03 -12.01
CA ILE A 141 -1.02 -6.75 -12.81
C ILE A 141 -0.04 -5.88 -12.02
N LEU A 142 -0.55 -4.89 -11.30
CA LEU A 142 0.23 -4.11 -10.37
C LEU A 142 0.87 -4.99 -9.28
N LYS A 143 0.15 -6.02 -8.79
CA LYS A 143 0.68 -6.99 -7.81
C LYS A 143 1.80 -7.87 -8.37
N GLN A 144 1.77 -8.23 -9.65
CA GLN A 144 2.87 -8.99 -10.27
C GLN A 144 4.18 -8.21 -10.22
N LYS A 145 4.13 -6.88 -10.31
CA LYS A 145 5.31 -6.00 -10.19
C LYS A 145 5.82 -5.86 -8.75
N ILE A 146 5.14 -6.43 -7.74
CA ILE A 146 5.58 -6.40 -6.33
C ILE A 146 6.62 -7.51 -6.04
N SER A 147 6.59 -8.61 -6.80
CA SER A 147 7.54 -9.72 -6.66
C SER A 147 8.57 -9.67 -7.79
N PRO A 148 9.88 -9.57 -7.49
CA PRO A 148 10.93 -9.61 -8.51
C PRO A 148 11.01 -10.96 -9.22
#